data_AF-S7U7B8-F1
#
_entry.id   AF-S7U7B8-F1
#
_cell.length_a   1.000
_cell.length_b   1.000
_cell.length_c   1.000
_cell.angle_alpha   90.00
_cell.angle_beta   90.00
_cell.angle_gamma   90.00
#
_symmetry.space_group_name_H-M   'P 1'
#
loop_
_entity.id
_entity.type
_entity.pdbx_description
1 polymer ?
#
loop_
_entity_poly.entity_id
_entity_poly.type
_entity_poly.pdbx_seq_one_letter_code
_entity_poly.pdbx_strand_id
1 'polypeptide(L)'
;MEDRHPDHGRCARLVEEAVFSAGIRRYGAGELGDAHRVRAVYYYMINAFCRPHFLIDISETINDKLDSLRAYESQFQKRPGSVDTPLTNGYIEMIESRERWFGQQIGAAYAEGFLTKTPIHLSNLFEEER
;
A
#
# COMPACT_ATOMS: atom_id res chain seq x y z
N MET A 1 -3.61 -9.88 5.83
CA MET A 1 -3.69 -9.48 4.42
C MET A 1 -3.51 -10.73 3.59
N GLU A 2 -4.44 -11.01 2.68
CA GLU A 2 -4.30 -12.13 1.74
C GLU A 2 -3.48 -11.64 0.54
N ASP A 3 -2.29 -12.20 0.37
CA ASP A 3 -1.42 -11.98 -0.78
C ASP A 3 -0.71 -13.31 -1.07
N ARG A 4 -0.44 -13.60 -2.34
CA ARG A 4 0.26 -14.83 -2.75
C ARG A 4 1.64 -14.96 -2.11
N HIS A 5 2.29 -13.85 -1.78
CA HIS A 5 3.59 -13.87 -1.09
C HIS A 5 3.36 -13.87 0.43
N PRO A 6 3.69 -14.96 1.14
CA PRO A 6 3.39 -15.09 2.57
C PRO A 6 4.09 -14.02 3.42
N ASP A 7 5.24 -13.53 2.99
CA ASP A 7 6.00 -12.49 3.69
C ASP A 7 5.28 -11.15 3.73
N HIS A 8 4.39 -10.83 2.77
CA HIS A 8 3.57 -9.62 2.85
C HIS A 8 2.63 -9.69 4.05
N GLY A 9 1.97 -10.83 4.26
CA GLY A 9 1.10 -11.05 5.41
C GLY A 9 1.86 -11.12 6.74
N ARG A 10 3.06 -11.72 6.75
CA ARG A 10 3.92 -11.79 7.94
C ARG A 10 4.48 -10.43 8.31
N CYS A 11 4.94 -9.64 7.34
CA CYS A 11 5.38 -8.26 7.54
C CYS A 11 4.25 -7.42 8.15
N ALA A 12 3.04 -7.49 7.60
CA ALA A 12 1.89 -6.79 8.16
C ALA A 12 1.66 -7.16 9.65
N ARG A 13 1.74 -8.44 10.01
CA ARG A 13 1.62 -8.87 11.41
C ARG A 13 2.72 -8.31 12.31
N LEU A 14 3.98 -8.37 11.86
CA LEU A 14 5.11 -7.81 12.62
C LEU A 14 4.95 -6.30 12.85
N VAL A 15 4.53 -5.57 11.82
CA VAL A 15 4.28 -4.13 11.91
C VAL A 15 3.13 -3.83 12.87
N GLU A 16 2.04 -4.61 12.85
CA GLU A 16 0.91 -4.44 13.79
C GLU A 16 1.36 -4.60 15.25
N GLU A 17 2.11 -5.65 15.55
CA GLU A 17 2.65 -5.90 16.90
C GLU A 17 3.63 -4.81 17.34
N ALA A 18 4.48 -4.34 16.42
CA ALA A 18 5.41 -3.25 16.67
C ALA A 18 4.69 -1.92 16.93
N VAL A 19 3.68 -1.58 16.14
CA VAL A 19 2.86 -0.36 16.31
C VAL A 19 2.14 -0.38 17.65
N PHE A 20 1.57 -1.53 18.04
CA PHE A 20 0.95 -1.67 19.36
C PHE A 20 1.96 -1.43 20.49
N SER A 21 3.13 -2.08 20.38
CA SER A 21 4.19 -2.01 21.39
C SER A 21 4.80 -0.61 21.51
N ALA A 22 4.95 0.12 20.39
CA ALA A 22 5.46 1.49 20.36
C ALA A 22 4.62 2.46 21.20
N GLY A 23 3.32 2.18 21.39
CA GLY A 23 2.43 3.00 22.22
C GLY A 23 2.54 2.74 23.72
N ILE A 24 3.34 1.77 24.16
CA ILE A 24 3.44 1.31 25.55
C ILE A 24 4.69 1.89 26.20
N ARG A 25 4.51 2.83 27.14
CA ARG A 25 5.61 3.49 27.89
C ARG A 25 6.56 2.53 28.61
N ARG A 26 6.10 1.35 29.01
CA ARG A 26 6.92 0.34 29.72
C ARG A 26 7.61 -0.66 28.79
N TYR A 27 7.30 -0.64 27.50
CA TYR A 27 7.92 -1.54 26.53
C TYR A 27 9.33 -1.04 26.18
N GLY A 28 10.31 -1.94 26.12
CA GLY A 28 11.71 -1.59 25.82
C GLY A 28 12.50 -0.92 26.95
N ALA A 29 11.95 -0.85 28.17
CA ALA A 29 12.63 -0.38 29.39
C ALA A 29 13.40 0.96 29.27
N GLY A 30 13.02 1.83 28.34
CA GLY A 30 13.68 3.11 28.07
C GLY A 30 14.80 3.07 27.02
N GLU A 31 15.18 1.90 26.51
CA GLU A 31 16.20 1.75 25.46
C GLU A 31 15.67 2.10 24.06
N LEU A 32 14.36 2.02 23.86
CA LEU A 32 13.69 2.25 22.57
C LEU A 32 13.13 3.67 22.41
N GLY A 33 13.46 4.59 23.32
CA GLY A 33 12.95 5.96 23.32
C GLY A 33 11.55 6.11 23.91
N ASP A 34 10.96 7.29 23.70
CA ASP A 34 9.61 7.63 24.21
C ASP A 34 8.50 6.89 23.45
N ALA A 35 7.44 6.54 24.17
CA ALA A 35 6.27 5.91 23.57
C ALA A 35 5.62 6.81 22.50
N HIS A 36 5.34 6.23 21.34
CA HIS A 36 4.69 6.89 20.22
C HIS A 36 3.39 6.17 19.86
N ARG A 37 2.28 6.89 19.89
CA ARG A 37 0.97 6.37 19.46
C ARG A 37 0.72 6.72 18.00
N VAL A 38 0.83 5.73 17.13
CA VAL A 38 0.44 5.84 15.72
C VAL A 38 -1.07 6.11 15.64
N ARG A 39 -1.44 7.15 14.89
CA ARG A 39 -2.84 7.62 14.79
C ARG A 39 -3.71 6.68 13.95
N ALA A 40 -3.17 6.13 12.88
CA ALA A 40 -3.89 5.26 11.96
C ALA A 40 -2.94 4.26 11.29
N VAL A 41 -3.44 3.06 10.99
CA VAL A 41 -2.70 2.01 10.29
C VAL A 41 -3.53 1.55 9.10
N TYR A 42 -2.94 1.65 7.91
CA TYR A 42 -3.56 1.26 6.65
C TYR A 42 -2.72 0.20 5.94
N TYR A 43 -3.38 -0.58 5.08
CA TYR A 43 -2.76 -1.65 4.32
C TYR A 43 -2.91 -1.34 2.83
N TYR A 44 -1.81 -1.37 2.10
CA TYR A 44 -1.80 -1.23 0.63
C TYR A 44 -1.69 -2.60 -0.04
N MET A 45 -1.99 -2.69 -1.33
CA MET A 45 -1.97 -3.94 -2.09
C MET A 45 -0.70 -4.07 -2.92
N ILE A 46 -0.02 -5.23 -2.85
CA ILE A 46 1.13 -5.56 -3.71
C ILE A 46 0.68 -6.48 -4.84
N ASN A 47 0.54 -7.80 -4.61
CA ASN A 47 -0.01 -8.72 -5.62
C ASN A 47 -1.52 -8.88 -5.49
N ALA A 48 -2.06 -8.61 -4.31
CA ALA A 48 -3.48 -8.79 -4.03
C ALA A 48 -4.34 -7.87 -4.92
N PHE A 49 -5.46 -8.40 -5.39
CA PHE A 49 -6.55 -7.63 -5.96
C PHE A 49 -7.80 -7.94 -5.13
N CYS A 50 -8.04 -7.13 -4.11
CA CYS A 50 -9.20 -7.25 -3.24
C CYS A 50 -9.99 -5.93 -3.22
N ARG A 51 -11.21 -5.97 -2.72
CA ARG A 51 -12.05 -4.77 -2.61
C ARG A 51 -11.44 -3.83 -1.55
N PRO A 52 -11.04 -2.60 -1.92
CA PRO A 52 -10.51 -1.64 -0.96
C PRO A 52 -11.62 -1.12 -0.05
N HIS A 53 -11.25 -0.65 1.15
CA HIS A 53 -12.16 0.05 2.05
C HIS A 53 -12.33 1.52 1.65
N PHE A 54 -11.28 2.12 1.09
CA PHE A 54 -11.29 3.46 0.52
C PHE A 54 -10.24 3.58 -0.58
N LEU A 55 -10.42 4.59 -1.43
CA LEU A 55 -9.57 4.89 -2.57
C LEU A 55 -8.97 6.30 -2.41
N ILE A 56 -7.76 6.51 -2.92
CA ILE A 56 -7.12 7.82 -3.02
C ILE A 56 -6.84 8.12 -4.49
N ASP A 57 -7.30 9.25 -5.00
CA ASP A 57 -6.95 9.72 -6.34
C ASP A 57 -5.45 9.98 -6.43
N ILE A 58 -4.80 9.31 -7.38
CA ILE A 58 -3.36 9.45 -7.68
C ILE A 58 -3.14 9.86 -9.13
N SER A 59 -4.14 10.43 -9.78
CA SER A 59 -4.09 10.81 -11.20
C SER A 59 -2.96 11.79 -11.51
N GLU A 60 -2.66 12.70 -10.59
CA GLU A 60 -1.57 13.67 -10.74
C GLU A 60 -0.18 13.07 -10.49
N THR A 61 -0.08 11.95 -9.77
CA THR A 61 1.18 11.34 -9.32
C THR A 61 1.44 9.95 -9.91
N ILE A 62 0.59 9.47 -10.82
CA ILE A 62 0.74 8.15 -11.44
C ILE A 62 2.09 7.99 -12.16
N ASN A 63 2.59 9.04 -12.82
CA ASN A 63 3.88 8.99 -13.51
C ASN A 63 5.04 8.80 -12.53
N ASP A 64 5.04 9.52 -11.41
CA ASP A 64 6.05 9.38 -10.35
C ASP A 64 6.05 7.95 -9.77
N LYS A 65 4.86 7.37 -9.58
CA LYS A 65 4.72 5.97 -9.16
C LYS A 65 5.33 5.02 -10.18
N LEU A 66 4.98 5.16 -11.47
CA LEU A 66 5.50 4.29 -12.52
C LEU A 66 7.02 4.41 -12.67
N ASP A 67 7.57 5.62 -12.56
CA ASP A 67 9.00 5.86 -12.63
C ASP A 67 9.75 5.31 -11.41
N SER A 68 9.16 5.42 -10.20
CA SER A 68 9.71 4.78 -9.01
C SER A 68 9.76 3.25 -9.13
N LEU A 69 8.78 2.62 -9.77
CA LEU A 69 8.80 1.18 -10.07
C LEU A 69 9.88 0.85 -11.08
N ARG A 70 9.97 1.62 -12.18
CA ARG A 70 10.98 1.43 -13.24
C ARG A 70 12.41 1.56 -12.72
N ALA A 71 12.65 2.34 -11.67
CA ALA A 71 13.96 2.46 -11.02
C ALA A 71 14.49 1.12 -10.46
N TYR A 72 13.61 0.17 -10.12
CA TYR A 72 14.00 -1.19 -9.70
C TYR A 72 14.23 -2.10 -10.92
N GLU A 73 15.17 -1.71 -11.79
CA GLU A 73 15.42 -2.38 -13.06
C GLU A 73 15.68 -3.89 -12.92
N SER A 74 16.39 -4.32 -11.88
CA SER A 74 16.68 -5.74 -11.63
C SER A 74 15.43 -6.59 -11.28
N GLN A 75 14.34 -5.95 -10.87
CA GLN A 75 13.09 -6.62 -10.49
C GLN A 75 12.10 -6.71 -11.66
N PHE A 76 11.99 -5.64 -12.46
CA PHE A 76 10.92 -5.49 -13.44
C PHE A 76 11.37 -5.56 -14.91
N GLN A 77 12.67 -5.43 -15.19
CA GLN A 77 13.18 -5.53 -16.57
C GLN A 77 13.89 -6.87 -16.77
N LYS A 78 13.55 -7.56 -17.87
CA LYS A 78 14.34 -8.72 -18.32
C LYS A 78 15.70 -8.23 -18.84
N ARG A 79 16.77 -8.79 -18.29
CA ARG A 79 18.15 -8.51 -18.72
C ARG A 79 18.76 -9.80 -19.28
N PRO A 80 19.80 -9.73 -20.13
CA PRO A 80 20.51 -10.92 -20.57
C PRO A 80 20.96 -11.76 -19.37
N GLY A 81 20.51 -13.02 -19.30
CA GLY A 81 20.79 -13.92 -18.18
C GLY A 81 19.84 -13.82 -16.98
N SER A 82 18.79 -12.98 -17.02
CA SER A 82 17.76 -12.97 -15.98
C SER A 82 16.85 -14.20 -16.08
N VAL A 83 16.41 -14.71 -14.93
CA VAL A 83 15.36 -15.74 -14.86
C VAL A 83 13.99 -15.10 -14.97
N ASP A 84 13.04 -15.83 -15.58
CA ASP A 84 11.65 -15.38 -15.62
C ASP A 84 11.03 -15.44 -14.23
N THR A 85 10.55 -14.30 -13.77
CA THR A 85 9.76 -14.17 -12.54
C THR A 85 8.41 -13.55 -12.85
N PRO A 86 7.40 -13.68 -11.96
CA PRO A 86 6.14 -12.97 -12.11
C PRO A 86 6.30 -11.44 -12.23
N LEU A 87 7.41 -10.88 -11.74
CA LEU A 87 7.68 -9.43 -11.77
C LEU A 87 8.20 -8.95 -13.13
N THR A 88 8.90 -9.82 -13.86
CA THR A 88 9.50 -9.49 -15.18
C THR A 88 8.53 -9.66 -16.36
N ASN A 89 7.27 -9.98 -16.10
CA ASN A 89 6.27 -10.29 -17.12
C ASN A 89 5.05 -9.36 -17.01
N GLY A 90 5.21 -8.09 -17.40
CA GLY A 90 4.11 -7.13 -17.47
C GLY A 90 3.59 -6.65 -16.10
N TYR A 91 4.44 -6.70 -15.06
CA TYR A 91 3.99 -6.43 -13.69
C TYR A 91 3.67 -4.95 -13.44
N ILE A 92 4.43 -4.03 -14.06
CA ILE A 92 4.17 -2.59 -13.93
C ILE A 92 2.84 -2.26 -14.63
N GLU A 93 2.58 -2.85 -15.78
CA GLU A 93 1.36 -2.71 -16.56
C GLU A 93 0.15 -3.29 -15.80
N MET A 94 0.34 -4.39 -15.07
CA MET A 94 -0.67 -4.95 -14.17
C MET A 94 -0.99 -3.97 -13.03
N ILE A 95 0.01 -3.35 -12.41
CA ILE A 95 -0.20 -2.31 -11.38
C ILE A 95 -0.96 -1.12 -11.97
N GLU A 96 -0.51 -0.60 -13.10
CA GLU A 96 -1.17 0.53 -13.77
C GLU A 96 -2.64 0.23 -14.08
N SER A 97 -2.92 -0.97 -14.58
CA SER A 97 -4.27 -1.43 -14.88
C SER A 97 -5.15 -1.50 -13.63
N ARG A 98 -4.61 -1.94 -12.50
CA ARG A 98 -5.33 -1.95 -11.21
C ARG A 98 -5.69 -0.53 -10.79
N GLU A 99 -4.73 0.40 -10.82
CA GLU A 99 -5.00 1.77 -10.37
C GLU A 99 -5.99 2.47 -11.30
N ARG A 100 -5.94 2.18 -12.61
CA ARG A 100 -6.92 2.67 -13.57
C ARG A 100 -8.33 2.14 -13.27
N TRP A 101 -8.45 0.86 -12.95
CA TRP A 101 -9.73 0.26 -12.58
C TRP A 101 -10.31 0.85 -11.30
N PHE A 102 -9.47 1.08 -10.28
CA PHE A 102 -9.90 1.77 -9.06
C PHE A 102 -10.29 3.23 -9.33
N GLY A 103 -9.54 3.94 -10.16
CA GLY A 103 -9.85 5.33 -10.55
C GLY A 103 -11.26 5.46 -11.14
N GLN A 104 -11.63 4.54 -12.02
CA GLN A 104 -12.98 4.51 -12.62
C GLN A 104 -14.11 4.41 -11.59
N GLN A 105 -13.87 3.82 -10.41
CA GLN A 105 -14.90 3.69 -9.37
C GLN A 105 -15.23 5.02 -8.68
N ILE A 106 -14.31 5.99 -8.71
CA ILE A 106 -14.47 7.30 -8.07
C ILE A 106 -14.46 8.46 -9.08
N GLY A 107 -14.48 8.17 -10.39
CA GLY A 107 -14.43 9.19 -11.43
C GLY A 107 -13.05 9.81 -11.66
N ALA A 108 -11.98 9.19 -11.15
CA ALA A 108 -10.60 9.60 -11.36
C ALA A 108 -9.93 8.82 -12.51
N ALA A 109 -8.80 9.31 -13.03
CA ALA A 109 -8.03 8.57 -14.03
C ALA A 109 -7.31 7.36 -13.42
N TYR A 110 -6.79 7.51 -12.20
CA TYR A 110 -6.10 6.48 -11.43
C TYR A 110 -6.39 6.67 -9.93
N ALA A 111 -6.53 5.58 -9.19
CA ALA A 111 -6.64 5.63 -7.73
C ALA A 111 -5.95 4.44 -7.06
N GLU A 112 -5.37 4.64 -5.88
CA GLU A 112 -4.84 3.55 -5.05
C GLU A 112 -5.85 3.09 -4.01
N GLY A 113 -5.94 1.77 -3.83
CA GLY A 113 -6.83 1.16 -2.85
C GLY A 113 -6.15 0.77 -1.54
N PHE A 114 -6.83 1.09 -0.43
CA PHE A 114 -6.34 0.82 0.92
C PHE A 114 -7.37 0.07 1.76
N LEU A 115 -6.87 -0.72 2.70
CA LEU A 115 -7.67 -1.38 3.73
C LEU A 115 -7.36 -0.79 5.11
N THR A 116 -8.29 -0.98 6.04
CA THR A 116 -8.13 -0.61 7.46
C THR A 116 -8.81 -1.65 8.34
N LYS A 117 -8.25 -1.92 9.53
CA LYS A 117 -8.93 -2.74 10.57
C LYS A 117 -9.77 -1.89 11.52
N THR A 118 -9.51 -0.59 11.58
CA THR A 118 -10.24 0.36 12.43
C THR A 118 -11.25 1.15 11.59
N PRO A 119 -12.42 1.50 12.15
CA PRO A 119 -13.37 2.36 11.47
C PRO A 119 -12.74 3.70 11.06
N ILE A 120 -13.08 4.18 9.88
CA ILE A 120 -12.71 5.53 9.44
C ILE A 120 -13.71 6.49 10.08
N HIS A 121 -13.20 7.42 10.88
CA HIS A 121 -14.02 8.47 11.50
C HIS A 121 -14.09 9.67 10.56
N LEU A 122 -15.26 9.85 9.93
CA LEU A 122 -15.57 11.01 9.08
C LEU A 122 -16.46 11.99 9.85
N SER A 123 -16.13 13.27 9.82
CA SER A 123 -16.95 14.33 10.45
C SER A 123 -18.04 14.88 9.52
N ASN A 124 -17.94 14.63 8.21
CA ASN A 124 -18.94 14.98 7.21
C ASN A 124 -19.03 13.82 6.19
N LEU A 125 -20.25 13.56 5.72
CA LEU A 125 -20.53 12.53 4.71
C LEU A 125 -20.42 13.07 3.28
N PHE A 126 -20.64 14.36 3.09
CA PHE A 126 -20.58 15.02 1.79
C PHE A 126 -19.27 15.81 1.67
N GLU A 127 -18.60 15.70 0.53
CA GLU A 127 -17.59 16.67 0.14
C GLU A 127 -18.32 17.99 -0.15
N GLU A 128 -17.94 19.07 0.55
CA GLU A 128 -18.37 20.40 0.14
C GLU A 128 -17.69 20.69 -1.21
N GLU A 129 -18.48 21.00 -2.23
CA GLU A 129 -17.98 21.43 -3.55
C GLU A 129 -16.90 22.49 -3.35
N ARG A 130 -15.67 22.20 -3.79
CA ARG A 130 -14.56 23.15 -3.78
C ARG A 130 -14.24 23.65 -5.17
#